data_AF-A0A2K5E8P4-F1
#
_entry.id   AF-A0A2K5E8P4-F1
#
_cell.length_a   1.000
_cell.length_b   1.000
_cell.length_c   1.000
_cell.angle_alpha   90.00
_cell.angle_beta   90.00
_cell.angle_gamma   90.00
#
_symmetry.space_group_name_H-M   'P 1'
#
loop_
_entity.id
_entity.type
_entity.pdbx_description
1 polymer ?
#
loop_
_entity_poly.entity_id
_entity_poly.type
_entity_poly.pdbx_seq_one_letter_code
_entity_poly.pdbx_strand_id
1 'polypeptide(L)'
;MRNAISRCLFYGSLTFGIWTALLFIYLYHNHVSNQQKESHEPLSAWSPGKKYIIKITDKDKANSMLGGDFNHTNPEFHKDFLKSGFNIIISRSLDIEREVPDTRSKMCLQKRYPVRLPTASIVICFYYEEFNALFQTVSSIWNLTPHYFLEEIILADDMSEVDDLKEKLDYHLETFLGKIKIIRNKKREGLIRARLIGASQASGRNIPGDKSQSRGQEIETILSPAMAGGIFAIRRHYFNEIGHKKQTGKASTLINAVTCNYLRLVHVWLDEYKEQFFLQKLGLKYMTYGNISERVELRKRLGCRSFRWYLDNVFPELEASVGSS
;
A
#
# COMPACT_ATOMS: atom_id res chain seq x y z
N MET A 1 11.59 64.66 40.62
CA MET A 1 12.47 63.95 39.66
C MET A 1 12.24 62.43 39.58
N ARG A 2 11.83 61.71 40.65
CA ARG A 2 11.57 60.24 40.61
C ARG A 2 10.45 59.77 39.66
N ASN A 3 9.39 60.55 39.47
CA ASN A 3 8.25 60.16 38.62
C ASN A 3 8.50 60.29 37.10
N ALA A 4 9.46 61.12 36.69
CA ALA A 4 9.81 61.24 35.27
C ALA A 4 10.68 60.05 34.82
N ILE A 5 11.58 59.59 35.70
CA ILE A 5 12.48 58.47 35.42
C ILE A 5 11.71 57.14 35.29
N SER A 6 10.72 56.89 36.17
CA SER A 6 9.93 55.65 36.05
C SER A 6 9.06 55.62 34.79
N ARG A 7 8.53 56.78 34.37
CA ARG A 7 7.79 56.89 33.10
C ARG A 7 8.70 56.65 31.90
N CYS A 8 9.91 57.21 31.87
CA CYS A 8 10.88 56.96 30.79
C CYS A 8 11.32 55.50 30.72
N LEU A 9 11.53 54.83 31.87
CA LEU A 9 11.87 53.40 31.90
C LEU A 9 10.71 52.53 31.39
N PHE A 10 9.48 52.89 31.70
CA PHE A 10 8.30 52.16 31.23
C PHE A 10 8.08 52.34 29.72
N TYR A 11 8.23 53.56 29.19
CA TYR A 11 8.13 53.80 27.75
C TYR A 11 9.29 53.17 26.97
N GLY A 12 10.51 53.19 27.51
CA GLY A 12 11.67 52.52 26.89
C GLY A 12 11.50 51.00 26.79
N SER A 13 11.01 50.37 27.86
CA SER A 13 10.66 48.94 27.89
C SER A 13 9.58 48.59 26.86
N LEU A 14 8.54 49.41 26.75
CA LEU A 14 7.45 49.18 25.82
C LEU A 14 7.92 49.30 24.35
N THR A 15 8.74 50.31 24.05
CA THR A 15 9.27 50.49 22.69
C THR A 15 10.24 49.38 22.29
N PHE A 16 11.04 48.88 23.23
CA PHE A 16 11.96 47.77 22.97
C PHE A 16 11.20 46.46 22.70
N GLY A 17 10.16 46.17 23.49
CA GLY A 17 9.30 44.99 23.28
C GLY A 17 8.54 45.01 21.94
N ILE A 18 8.09 46.19 21.50
CA ILE A 18 7.43 46.33 20.19
C ILE A 18 8.43 46.11 19.05
N TRP A 19 9.65 46.66 19.16
CA TRP A 19 10.69 46.49 18.14
C TRP A 19 11.20 45.05 18.04
N THR A 20 11.34 44.33 19.16
CA THR A 20 11.74 42.91 19.13
C THR A 20 10.66 42.04 18.51
N ALA A 21 9.37 42.31 18.79
CA ALA A 21 8.26 41.59 18.17
C ALA A 21 8.18 41.83 16.66
N LEU A 22 8.34 43.07 16.20
CA LEU A 22 8.37 43.40 14.77
C LEU A 22 9.57 42.79 14.05
N LEU A 23 10.74 42.73 14.68
CA LEU A 23 11.93 42.06 14.14
C LEU A 23 11.70 40.55 14.01
N PHE A 24 11.07 39.91 15.01
CA PHE A 24 10.71 38.49 14.93
C PHE A 24 9.71 38.20 13.80
N ILE A 25 8.70 39.06 13.62
CA ILE A 25 7.74 38.94 12.51
C ILE A 25 8.46 39.12 11.16
N TYR A 26 9.36 40.09 11.03
CA TYR A 26 10.13 40.33 9.82
C TYR A 26 11.06 39.14 9.48
N LEU A 27 11.77 38.59 10.47
CA LEU A 27 12.63 37.41 10.29
C LEU A 27 11.80 36.17 9.94
N TYR A 28 10.65 35.97 10.58
CA TYR A 28 9.74 34.87 10.28
C TYR A 28 9.17 34.96 8.86
N HIS A 29 8.73 36.15 8.43
CA HIS A 29 8.17 36.36 7.10
C HIS A 29 9.22 36.20 5.99
N ASN A 30 10.47 36.60 6.23
CA ASN A 30 11.57 36.37 5.29
C ASN A 30 12.01 34.90 5.22
N HIS A 31 11.97 34.17 6.34
CA HIS A 31 12.24 32.73 6.35
C HIS A 31 11.16 31.95 5.55
N VAL A 32 9.89 32.33 5.70
CA VAL A 32 8.77 31.73 4.95
C VAL A 32 8.83 32.09 3.45
N SER A 33 9.25 33.31 3.10
CA SER A 33 9.37 33.74 1.70
C SER A 33 10.54 33.06 0.96
N ASN A 34 11.62 32.68 1.65
CA ASN A 34 12.77 32.02 1.01
C ASN A 34 12.54 30.53 0.73
N GLN A 35 11.63 29.85 1.45
CA GLN A 35 11.28 28.46 1.14
C GLN A 35 10.35 28.29 -0.06
N GLN A 36 9.77 29.37 -0.60
CA GLN A 36 8.87 29.32 -1.76
C GLN A 36 9.55 29.49 -3.12
N LYS A 37 10.89 29.56 -3.18
CA LYS A 37 11.64 29.89 -4.41
C LYS A 37 12.53 28.79 -5.00
N GLU A 38 12.33 27.53 -4.65
CA GLU A 38 12.86 26.41 -5.43
C GLU A 38 11.76 25.83 -6.34
N SER A 39 11.58 26.47 -7.49
CA SER A 39 10.83 25.93 -8.61
C SER A 39 11.71 24.93 -9.38
N HIS A 40 11.45 23.63 -9.24
CA HIS A 40 11.96 22.64 -10.19
C HIS A 40 11.08 22.63 -11.44
N GLU A 41 11.69 22.90 -12.60
CA GLU A 41 11.12 22.66 -13.92
C GLU A 41 10.65 21.20 -14.08
N PRO A 42 9.51 20.93 -14.74
CA PRO A 42 9.11 19.57 -15.06
C PRO A 42 9.93 19.04 -16.24
N LEU A 43 10.90 18.17 -15.95
CA LEU A 43 11.58 17.37 -16.97
C LEU A 43 10.53 16.50 -17.70
N SER A 44 10.41 16.70 -19.01
CA SER A 44 9.54 15.95 -19.92
C SER A 44 9.87 14.44 -19.90
N ALA A 45 9.02 13.63 -19.27
CA ALA A 45 9.20 12.19 -19.18
C ALA A 45 8.09 11.42 -19.92
N TRP A 46 8.02 11.58 -21.25
CA TRP A 46 7.20 10.72 -22.12
C TRP A 46 8.01 10.29 -23.34
N SER A 47 8.43 9.03 -23.34
CA SER A 47 8.77 8.25 -24.54
C SER A 47 8.66 6.76 -24.20
N PRO A 48 7.67 6.03 -24.74
CA PRO A 48 7.56 4.60 -24.54
C PRO A 48 8.49 3.89 -25.53
N GLY A 49 9.55 3.26 -25.02
CA GLY A 49 10.37 2.36 -25.85
C GLY A 49 11.88 2.41 -25.62
N LYS A 50 12.35 2.20 -24.38
CA LYS A 50 13.68 1.60 -24.19
C LYS A 50 13.58 0.49 -23.15
N LYS A 51 13.80 -0.74 -23.62
CA LYS A 51 14.12 -1.91 -22.79
C LYS A 51 15.38 -1.58 -21.99
N TYR A 52 15.23 -1.14 -20.75
CA TYR A 52 16.30 -1.26 -19.78
C TYR A 52 16.37 -2.71 -19.34
N ILE A 53 17.14 -3.52 -20.08
CA ILE A 53 17.80 -4.67 -19.48
C ILE A 53 18.78 -4.05 -18.49
N ILE A 54 18.40 -4.00 -17.22
CA ILE A 54 19.35 -3.68 -16.15
C ILE A 54 20.34 -4.85 -16.12
N LYS A 55 21.44 -4.72 -16.87
CA LYS A 55 22.66 -5.45 -16.54
C LYS A 55 23.02 -4.98 -15.14
N ILE A 56 22.93 -5.89 -14.17
CA ILE A 56 23.37 -5.65 -12.79
C ILE A 56 24.88 -5.57 -12.82
N THR A 57 25.40 -4.41 -13.19
CA THR A 57 26.78 -4.00 -13.03
C THR A 57 26.74 -2.49 -12.80
N ASP A 58 26.32 -2.10 -11.60
CA ASP A 58 26.61 -0.77 -11.03
C ASP A 58 26.38 -0.87 -9.53
N LYS A 59 27.46 -1.19 -8.81
CA LYS A 59 27.52 -1.14 -7.33
C LYS A 59 27.19 0.26 -6.80
N ASP A 60 27.32 1.28 -7.64
CA ASP A 60 27.28 2.69 -7.23
C ASP A 60 25.86 3.22 -7.04
N LYS A 61 24.85 2.60 -7.67
CA LYS A 61 23.44 3.03 -7.52
C LYS A 61 22.77 2.53 -6.24
N ALA A 62 23.33 1.49 -5.61
CA ALA A 62 22.90 1.02 -4.29
C ALA A 62 23.36 1.98 -3.17
N ASN A 63 24.54 2.58 -3.32
CA ASN A 63 25.13 3.49 -2.33
C ASN A 63 24.43 4.85 -2.25
N SER A 64 23.71 5.26 -3.31
CA SER A 64 22.98 6.53 -3.33
C SER A 64 21.59 6.48 -2.66
N MET A 65 21.00 5.30 -2.47
CA MET A 65 19.65 5.15 -1.90
C MET A 65 19.63 4.85 -0.39
N LEU A 66 20.79 4.55 0.21
CA LEU A 66 20.93 4.23 1.61
C LEU A 66 21.90 5.26 2.18
N GLY A 67 21.41 6.13 3.08
CA GLY A 67 22.23 7.14 3.73
C GLY A 67 23.54 6.56 4.26
N GLY A 68 24.61 7.36 4.17
CA GLY A 68 25.98 6.96 4.47
C GLY A 68 26.15 6.27 5.83
N ASP A 69 27.17 5.42 5.89
CA ASP A 69 27.64 4.60 7.02
C ASP A 69 26.93 3.26 7.31
N PHE A 70 26.71 2.42 6.28
CA PHE A 70 26.36 1.02 6.52
C PHE A 70 27.35 0.02 5.90
N ASN A 71 27.95 -0.79 6.77
CA ASN A 71 28.94 -1.79 6.42
C ASN A 71 28.25 -2.99 5.75
N HIS A 72 28.14 -2.96 4.42
CA HIS A 72 27.51 -3.99 3.57
C HIS A 72 28.17 -5.38 3.62
N THR A 73 29.19 -5.56 4.46
CA THR A 73 30.05 -6.74 4.48
C THR A 73 29.59 -7.80 5.49
N ASN A 74 28.54 -7.55 6.29
CA ASN A 74 28.05 -8.55 7.23
C ASN A 74 27.32 -9.70 6.48
N PRO A 75 27.84 -10.95 6.50
CA PRO A 75 27.18 -12.08 5.83
C PRO A 75 25.79 -12.39 6.41
N GLU A 76 25.52 -12.03 7.66
CA GLU A 76 24.20 -12.17 8.29
C GLU A 76 23.17 -11.24 7.65
N PHE A 77 23.56 -10.00 7.33
CA PHE A 77 22.70 -9.05 6.61
C PHE A 77 22.27 -9.58 5.24
N HIS A 78 23.21 -10.13 4.45
CA HIS A 78 22.88 -10.65 3.12
C HIS A 78 21.91 -11.83 3.19
N LYS A 79 22.12 -12.75 4.13
CA LYS A 79 21.25 -13.91 4.33
C LYS A 79 19.84 -13.49 4.72
N ASP A 80 19.72 -12.56 5.66
CA ASP A 80 18.43 -12.08 6.17
C ASP A 80 17.69 -11.20 5.15
N PHE A 81 18.42 -10.37 4.41
CA PHE A 81 17.88 -9.56 3.33
C PHE A 81 17.37 -10.43 2.17
N LEU A 82 18.12 -11.46 1.77
CA LEU A 82 17.69 -12.40 0.74
C LEU A 82 16.47 -13.23 1.15
N LYS A 83 16.28 -13.47 2.46
CA LYS A 83 15.15 -14.22 2.99
C LYS A 83 13.88 -13.37 3.13
N SER A 84 13.99 -12.18 3.71
CA SER A 84 12.85 -11.31 4.03
C SER A 84 12.54 -10.26 2.96
N GLY A 85 13.51 -9.94 2.10
CA GLY A 85 13.39 -8.88 1.11
C GLY A 85 13.55 -7.47 1.67
N PHE A 86 14.01 -7.32 2.92
CA PHE A 86 14.30 -6.01 3.52
C PHE A 86 15.34 -6.12 4.65
N ASN A 87 15.73 -4.98 5.21
CA ASN A 87 16.71 -4.91 6.29
C ASN A 87 16.07 -5.26 7.64
N ILE A 88 16.20 -6.52 8.06
CA ILE A 88 15.70 -7.00 9.36
C ILE A 88 16.39 -6.32 10.54
N ILE A 89 17.68 -5.99 10.43
CA ILE A 89 18.45 -5.35 11.52
C ILE A 89 17.82 -4.00 11.86
N ILE A 90 17.54 -3.19 10.83
CA ILE A 90 16.85 -1.91 11.02
C ILE A 90 15.41 -2.13 11.49
N SER A 91 14.67 -3.10 10.93
CA SER A 91 13.30 -3.43 11.37
C SER A 91 13.23 -3.70 12.87
N ARG A 92 14.23 -4.42 13.41
CA ARG A 92 14.32 -4.78 14.83
C ARG A 92 14.73 -3.62 15.73
N SER A 93 15.55 -2.69 15.24
CA SER A 93 15.94 -1.51 15.99
C SER A 93 14.87 -0.41 15.99
N LEU A 94 13.90 -0.49 15.06
CA LEU A 94 12.79 0.46 15.01
C LEU A 94 11.74 0.15 16.06
N ASP A 95 11.23 1.24 16.67
CA ASP A 95 10.13 1.16 17.60
C ASP A 95 8.84 0.67 16.92
N ILE A 96 8.07 -0.15 17.65
CA ILE A 96 6.82 -0.75 17.20
C ILE A 96 5.76 0.34 17.00
N GLU A 97 5.77 1.37 17.84
CA GLU A 97 4.78 2.46 17.88
C GLU A 97 5.31 3.75 17.25
N ARG A 98 6.36 3.67 16.42
CA ARG A 98 7.00 4.84 15.82
C ARG A 98 5.99 5.73 15.09
N GLU A 99 6.12 7.04 15.29
CA GLU A 99 5.34 8.01 14.53
C GLU A 99 5.80 8.07 13.07
N VAL A 100 4.83 8.26 12.16
CA VAL A 100 5.08 8.44 10.74
C VAL A 100 4.72 9.89 10.37
N PRO A 101 5.63 10.66 9.74
CA PRO A 101 5.34 12.02 9.32
C PRO A 101 4.13 12.11 8.37
N ASP A 102 3.26 13.09 8.59
CA ASP A 102 2.12 13.33 7.71
C ASP A 102 2.55 14.04 6.42
N THR A 103 2.65 13.27 5.33
CA THR A 103 3.02 13.77 3.99
C THR A 103 1.81 14.16 3.14
N ARG A 104 0.59 14.09 3.69
CA ARG A 104 -0.64 14.37 2.93
C ARG A 104 -0.76 15.87 2.62
N SER A 105 -1.50 16.18 1.53
CA SER A 105 -1.88 17.56 1.24
C SER A 105 -2.66 18.17 2.41
N LYS A 106 -2.39 19.44 2.72
CA LYS A 106 -3.12 20.20 3.76
C LYS A 106 -4.64 20.23 3.52
N MET A 107 -5.09 20.06 2.28
CA MET A 107 -6.51 19.95 1.95
C MET A 107 -7.18 18.71 2.56
N CYS A 108 -6.43 17.63 2.82
CA CYS A 108 -6.96 16.42 3.45
C CYS A 108 -7.48 16.68 4.87
N LEU A 109 -6.90 17.65 5.58
CA LEU A 109 -7.32 18.02 6.95
C LEU A 109 -8.71 18.69 6.96
N GLN A 110 -9.16 19.21 5.82
CA GLN A 110 -10.45 19.90 5.69
C GLN A 110 -11.58 18.96 5.27
N LYS A 111 -11.28 17.69 4.94
CA LYS A 111 -12.30 16.71 4.54
C LYS A 111 -13.19 16.34 5.72
N ARG A 112 -14.50 16.44 5.51
CA ARG A 112 -15.52 15.96 6.45
C ARG A 112 -16.09 14.63 5.96
N TYR A 113 -16.31 13.71 6.89
CA TYR A 113 -16.89 12.40 6.63
C TYR A 113 -18.28 12.30 7.28
N PRO A 114 -19.20 11.50 6.72
CA PRO A 114 -20.46 11.18 7.38
C PRO A 114 -20.24 10.60 8.77
N VAL A 115 -21.15 10.91 9.71
CA VAL A 115 -21.07 10.41 11.10
C VAL A 115 -21.25 8.89 11.17
N ARG A 116 -22.02 8.33 10.24
CA ARG A 116 -22.30 6.89 10.17
C ARG A 116 -21.49 6.27 9.03
N LEU A 117 -20.30 5.77 9.36
CA LEU A 117 -19.53 4.90 8.48
C LEU A 117 -19.69 3.44 8.94
N PRO A 118 -19.59 2.46 8.01
CA PRO A 118 -19.62 1.05 8.36
C PRO A 118 -18.38 0.65 9.18
N THR A 119 -18.50 -0.42 9.96
CA THR A 119 -17.35 -1.07 10.57
C THR A 119 -16.60 -1.90 9.54
N ALA A 120 -15.30 -2.09 9.74
CA ALA A 120 -14.43 -2.84 8.85
C ALA A 120 -13.69 -3.94 9.60
N SER A 121 -13.63 -5.13 8.99
CA SER A 121 -12.70 -6.19 9.37
C SER A 121 -11.46 -6.09 8.49
N ILE A 122 -10.27 -6.09 9.11
CA ILE A 122 -9.00 -6.00 8.38
C ILE A 122 -8.36 -7.38 8.32
N VAL A 123 -8.14 -7.90 7.11
CA VAL A 123 -7.51 -9.22 6.91
C VAL A 123 -6.05 -9.03 6.49
N ILE A 124 -5.12 -9.54 7.29
CA ILE A 124 -3.68 -9.54 7.01
C ILE A 124 -3.23 -10.98 6.80
N CYS A 125 -2.87 -11.30 5.56
CA CYS A 125 -2.29 -12.60 5.24
C CYS A 125 -0.77 -12.51 5.31
N PHE A 126 -0.13 -13.48 5.96
CA PHE A 126 1.32 -13.52 6.07
C PHE A 126 1.86 -14.94 5.88
N TYR A 127 3.12 -15.01 5.44
CA TYR A 127 3.89 -16.23 5.30
C TYR A 127 5.36 -15.90 5.51
N TYR A 128 5.98 -16.45 6.56
CA TYR A 128 7.39 -16.16 6.90
C TYR A 128 7.69 -14.65 6.98
N GLU A 129 6.74 -13.87 7.49
CA GLU A 129 6.95 -12.45 7.76
C GLU A 129 7.85 -12.29 9.01
N GLU A 130 8.67 -11.24 9.06
CA GLU A 130 9.44 -10.94 10.26
C GLU A 130 8.52 -10.39 11.35
N PHE A 131 8.76 -10.81 12.60
CA PHE A 131 7.86 -10.52 13.73
C PHE A 131 7.64 -9.02 13.95
N ASN A 132 8.71 -8.20 14.04
CA ASN A 132 8.56 -6.77 14.27
C ASN A 132 7.82 -6.10 13.11
N ALA A 133 8.10 -6.51 11.87
CA ALA A 133 7.43 -5.95 10.71
C ALA A 133 5.93 -6.28 10.64
N LEU A 134 5.53 -7.50 11.04
CA LEU A 134 4.13 -7.88 11.17
C LEU A 134 3.46 -7.10 12.31
N PHE A 135 4.11 -7.06 13.47
CA PHE A 135 3.54 -6.46 14.67
C PHE A 135 3.45 -4.93 14.57
N GLN A 136 4.40 -4.26 13.92
CA GLN A 136 4.30 -2.84 13.54
C GLN A 136 3.07 -2.57 12.68
N THR A 137 2.72 -3.48 11.76
CA THR A 137 1.52 -3.33 10.93
C THR A 137 0.26 -3.41 11.79
N VAL A 138 0.20 -4.40 12.70
CA VAL A 138 -0.92 -4.58 13.62
C VAL A 138 -1.07 -3.38 14.57
N SER A 139 0.03 -2.93 15.18
CA SER A 139 0.06 -1.78 16.08
C SER A 139 -0.34 -0.48 15.37
N SER A 140 0.16 -0.26 14.16
CA SER A 140 -0.22 0.88 13.32
C SER A 140 -1.73 0.92 13.05
N ILE A 141 -2.33 -0.22 12.70
CA ILE A 141 -3.78 -0.31 12.51
C ILE A 141 -4.52 -0.01 13.81
N TRP A 142 -4.09 -0.59 14.92
CA TRP A 142 -4.73 -0.40 16.22
C TRP A 142 -4.71 1.07 16.68
N ASN A 143 -3.57 1.73 16.53
CA ASN A 143 -3.35 3.10 17.02
C ASN A 143 -3.92 4.18 16.08
N LEU A 144 -3.91 3.94 14.77
CA LEU A 144 -4.35 4.93 13.77
C LEU A 144 -5.81 4.77 13.33
N THR A 145 -6.48 3.68 13.73
CA THR A 145 -7.89 3.44 13.37
C THR A 145 -8.80 3.71 14.56
N PRO A 146 -9.81 4.59 14.43
CA PRO A 146 -10.79 4.78 15.49
C PRO A 146 -11.50 3.46 15.84
N HIS A 147 -11.46 3.08 17.13
CA HIS A 147 -11.88 1.75 17.59
C HIS A 147 -13.35 1.39 17.30
N TYR A 148 -14.21 2.39 17.09
CA TYR A 148 -15.62 2.21 16.75
C TYR A 148 -15.85 1.86 15.28
N PHE A 149 -14.85 2.04 14.40
CA PHE A 149 -14.88 1.57 13.02
C PHE A 149 -14.13 0.25 12.83
N LEU A 150 -13.21 -0.09 13.72
CA LEU A 150 -12.47 -1.35 13.66
C LEU A 150 -13.28 -2.47 14.30
N GLU A 151 -13.89 -3.33 13.49
CA GLU A 151 -14.62 -4.51 13.97
C GLU A 151 -13.62 -5.51 14.57
N GLU A 152 -12.66 -5.93 13.77
CA GLU A 152 -11.65 -6.92 14.12
C GLU A 152 -10.45 -6.87 13.16
N ILE A 153 -9.34 -7.46 13.60
CA ILE A 153 -8.17 -7.75 12.76
C ILE A 153 -8.03 -9.26 12.64
N ILE A 154 -7.96 -9.78 11.42
CA ILE A 154 -7.82 -11.21 11.14
C ILE A 154 -6.43 -11.45 10.55
N LEU A 155 -5.60 -12.14 11.32
CA LEU A 155 -4.27 -12.57 10.90
C LEU A 155 -4.38 -13.98 10.30
N ALA A 156 -4.19 -14.10 9.00
CA ALA A 156 -4.24 -15.37 8.29
C ALA A 156 -2.83 -15.86 7.97
N ASP A 157 -2.34 -16.79 8.78
CA ASP A 157 -1.05 -17.46 8.61
C ASP A 157 -1.14 -18.55 7.55
N ASP A 158 -0.43 -18.36 6.45
CA ASP A 158 -0.40 -19.27 5.31
C ASP A 158 0.69 -20.34 5.47
N MET A 159 0.70 -21.06 6.61
CA MET A 159 1.66 -22.12 6.96
C MET A 159 3.10 -21.60 7.18
N SER A 160 3.28 -20.64 8.09
CA SER A 160 4.61 -20.19 8.51
C SER A 160 5.27 -21.21 9.45
N GLU A 161 6.55 -21.50 9.22
CA GLU A 161 7.32 -22.44 10.06
C GLU A 161 8.12 -21.75 11.18
N VAL A 162 8.18 -20.41 11.20
CA VAL A 162 9.00 -19.63 12.14
C VAL A 162 8.37 -19.64 13.54
N ASP A 163 9.16 -19.99 14.55
CA ASP A 163 8.68 -20.13 15.94
C ASP A 163 8.19 -18.82 16.56
N ASP A 164 8.84 -17.69 16.26
CA ASP A 164 8.41 -16.35 16.71
C ASP A 164 7.01 -15.97 16.21
N LEU A 165 6.53 -16.57 15.11
CA LEU A 165 5.19 -16.32 14.58
C LEU A 165 4.13 -17.21 15.20
N LYS A 166 4.49 -18.08 16.15
CA LYS A 166 3.56 -18.97 16.87
C LYS A 166 3.31 -18.44 18.28
N GLU A 167 3.92 -19.06 19.28
CA GLU A 167 3.67 -18.78 20.71
C GLU A 167 3.92 -17.32 21.08
N LYS A 168 5.04 -16.75 20.61
CA LYS A 168 5.39 -15.36 20.86
C LYS A 168 4.36 -14.41 20.26
N LEU A 169 3.94 -14.63 19.01
CA LEU A 169 2.91 -13.82 18.39
C LEU A 169 1.60 -13.94 19.15
N ASP A 170 1.15 -15.16 19.45
CA ASP A 170 -0.12 -15.40 20.13
C ASP A 170 -0.14 -14.67 21.49
N TYR A 171 0.95 -14.71 22.27
CA TYR A 171 1.11 -13.96 23.52
C TYR A 171 0.95 -12.45 23.34
N HIS A 172 1.63 -11.85 22.36
CA HIS A 172 1.52 -10.42 22.11
C HIS A 172 0.12 -10.00 21.63
N LEU A 173 -0.62 -10.90 20.97
CA LEU A 173 -1.97 -10.62 20.49
C LEU A 173 -3.02 -10.58 21.61
N GLU A 174 -2.78 -11.25 22.75
CA GLU A 174 -3.67 -11.20 23.92
C GLU A 174 -3.86 -9.77 24.45
N THR A 175 -2.90 -8.88 24.20
CA THR A 175 -2.94 -7.47 24.63
C THR A 175 -4.07 -6.67 23.96
N PHE A 176 -4.58 -7.12 22.81
CA PHE A 176 -5.58 -6.37 22.01
C PHE A 176 -7.04 -6.71 22.35
N LEU A 177 -7.30 -7.12 23.59
CA LEU A 177 -8.65 -7.31 24.16
C LEU A 177 -9.58 -8.19 23.29
N GLY A 178 -9.02 -9.19 22.61
CA GLY A 178 -9.78 -10.13 21.78
C GLY A 178 -10.31 -9.59 20.45
N LYS A 179 -9.92 -8.36 20.03
CA LYS A 179 -10.26 -7.83 18.69
C LYS A 179 -9.42 -8.44 17.57
N ILE A 180 -8.37 -9.18 17.90
CA ILE A 180 -7.52 -9.85 16.91
C ILE A 180 -7.81 -11.34 16.92
N LYS A 181 -8.07 -11.89 15.73
CA LYS A 181 -8.26 -13.32 15.48
C LYS A 181 -7.11 -13.83 14.63
N ILE A 182 -6.59 -15.00 14.98
CA ILE A 182 -5.56 -15.67 14.19
C ILE A 182 -6.07 -16.97 13.58
N ILE A 183 -5.83 -17.13 12.28
CA ILE A 183 -6.21 -18.30 11.50
C ILE A 183 -4.92 -18.93 10.99
N ARG A 184 -4.71 -20.21 11.32
CA ARG A 184 -3.53 -20.97 10.90
C ARG A 184 -3.93 -21.98 9.82
N ASN A 185 -3.45 -21.79 8.60
CA ASN A 185 -3.69 -22.74 7.50
C ASN A 185 -2.89 -24.02 7.71
N LYS A 186 -3.55 -25.17 7.54
CA LYS A 186 -2.91 -26.51 7.65
C LYS A 186 -1.97 -26.82 6.49
N LYS A 187 -2.10 -26.12 5.36
CA LYS A 187 -1.29 -26.29 4.15
C LYS A 187 -1.01 -24.93 3.53
N ARG A 188 0.02 -24.85 2.70
CA ARG A 188 0.34 -23.64 1.95
C ARG A 188 -0.69 -23.38 0.84
N GLU A 189 -1.56 -22.39 1.05
CA GLU A 189 -2.62 -22.02 0.12
C GLU A 189 -2.17 -20.93 -0.87
N GLY A 190 -1.24 -20.09 -0.48
CA GLY A 190 -0.82 -18.92 -1.25
C GLY A 190 -1.75 -17.72 -1.04
N LEU A 191 -1.24 -16.54 -1.37
CA LEU A 191 -1.81 -15.24 -1.00
C LEU A 191 -3.31 -15.08 -1.29
N ILE A 192 -3.77 -15.44 -2.51
CA ILE A 192 -5.17 -15.25 -2.91
C ILE A 192 -6.11 -16.10 -2.05
N ARG A 193 -5.78 -17.37 -1.86
CA ARG A 193 -6.62 -18.31 -1.10
C ARG A 193 -6.57 -18.01 0.39
N ALA A 194 -5.40 -17.67 0.94
CA ALA A 194 -5.27 -17.21 2.32
C ALA A 194 -6.14 -15.97 2.60
N ARG A 195 -6.19 -15.01 1.66
CA ARG A 195 -7.09 -13.84 1.76
C ARG A 195 -8.56 -14.22 1.76
N LEU A 196 -8.97 -15.13 0.87
CA LEU A 196 -10.36 -15.59 0.82
C LEU A 196 -10.75 -16.35 2.09
N ILE A 197 -9.85 -17.15 2.65
CA ILE A 197 -10.05 -17.82 3.95
C ILE A 197 -10.24 -16.78 5.05
N GLY A 198 -9.34 -15.80 5.17
CA GLY A 198 -9.46 -14.73 6.16
C GLY A 198 -10.75 -13.91 5.99
N ALA A 199 -11.11 -13.56 4.75
CA ALA A 199 -12.34 -12.84 4.46
C ALA A 199 -13.60 -13.66 4.76
N SER A 200 -13.56 -14.98 4.59
CA SER A 200 -14.70 -15.86 4.93
C SER A 200 -14.99 -15.94 6.42
N GLN A 201 -14.04 -15.53 7.27
CA GLN A 201 -14.17 -15.48 8.72
C GLN A 201 -14.45 -14.07 9.25
N ALA A 202 -14.55 -13.08 8.36
CA ALA A 202 -14.82 -11.69 8.72
C ALA A 202 -16.30 -11.46 9.05
N SER A 203 -16.54 -10.72 10.12
CA SER A 203 -17.86 -10.36 10.66
C SER A 203 -18.27 -8.93 10.32
N GLY A 204 -17.32 -8.10 9.86
CA GLY A 204 -17.52 -6.69 9.53
C GLY A 204 -18.57 -6.50 8.44
N ARG A 205 -19.44 -5.51 8.64
CA ARG A 205 -20.62 -5.30 7.81
C ARG A 205 -20.35 -4.23 6.75
N ASN A 206 -20.24 -4.65 5.50
CA ASN A 206 -20.41 -3.72 4.38
C ASN A 206 -21.89 -3.31 4.33
N ILE A 207 -22.20 -2.01 4.39
CA ILE A 207 -23.56 -1.53 4.13
C ILE A 207 -23.65 -1.23 2.63
N PRO A 208 -24.51 -1.97 1.91
CA PRO A 208 -25.47 -1.33 1.02
C PRO A 208 -26.89 -1.63 1.50
N GLY A 209 -27.84 -0.76 1.16
CA GLY A 209 -29.23 -0.85 1.58
C GLY A 209 -29.88 -2.21 1.28
N ASP A 210 -30.68 -2.63 2.25
CA ASP A 210 -31.67 -3.72 2.24
C ASP A 210 -31.17 -5.16 2.49
N LYS A 211 -31.67 -5.72 3.60
CA LYS A 211 -31.41 -7.07 4.08
C LYS A 211 -32.69 -7.87 3.97
N SER A 212 -32.78 -8.71 2.95
CA SER A 212 -33.59 -9.91 3.03
C SER A 212 -32.73 -11.11 2.63
N GLN A 213 -32.62 -12.06 3.57
CA GLN A 213 -32.17 -13.44 3.39
C GLN A 213 -30.69 -13.76 3.71
N SER A 214 -30.42 -13.77 5.02
CA SER A 214 -29.31 -14.48 5.64
C SER A 214 -29.45 -15.99 5.42
N ARG A 215 -28.71 -16.57 4.45
CA ARG A 215 -28.25 -17.98 4.46
C ARG A 215 -27.18 -18.19 3.38
N GLY A 216 -25.93 -18.38 3.83
CA GLY A 216 -24.75 -18.55 2.97
C GLY A 216 -24.08 -17.22 2.67
N GLN A 217 -23.20 -16.75 3.56
CA GLN A 217 -22.48 -15.48 3.37
C GLN A 217 -21.48 -15.58 2.21
N GLU A 218 -21.96 -15.23 1.02
CA GLU A 218 -21.11 -14.72 -0.06
C GLU A 218 -20.58 -13.36 0.41
N ILE A 219 -19.25 -13.16 0.39
CA ILE A 219 -18.64 -11.87 0.73
C ILE A 219 -19.22 -10.84 -0.23
N GLU A 220 -20.08 -9.95 0.28
CA GLU A 220 -20.78 -8.98 -0.56
C GLU A 220 -19.75 -8.04 -1.19
N THR A 221 -19.61 -8.18 -2.51
CA THR A 221 -18.56 -7.54 -3.28
C THR A 221 -19.02 -6.13 -3.63
N ILE A 222 -18.22 -5.11 -3.30
CA ILE A 222 -18.52 -3.74 -3.73
C ILE A 222 -18.55 -3.71 -5.26
N LEU A 223 -19.64 -3.20 -5.83
CA LEU A 223 -19.76 -2.91 -7.26
C LEU A 223 -18.67 -1.90 -7.65
N SER A 224 -17.59 -2.43 -8.21
CA SER A 224 -16.56 -1.60 -8.84
C SER A 224 -17.01 -1.25 -10.25
N PRO A 225 -16.79 -0.01 -10.74
CA PRO A 225 -16.93 0.29 -12.16
C PRO A 225 -15.92 -0.49 -13.03
N ALA A 226 -14.91 -1.12 -12.41
CA ALA A 226 -14.01 -2.05 -13.07
C ALA A 226 -14.55 -3.49 -13.02
N MET A 227 -14.21 -4.28 -14.05
CA MET A 227 -14.53 -5.71 -14.18
C MET A 227 -14.37 -6.48 -12.86
N ALA A 228 -15.23 -7.47 -12.58
CA ALA A 228 -15.24 -8.21 -11.31
C ALA A 228 -13.82 -8.70 -10.96
N GLY A 229 -13.19 -8.08 -9.95
CA GLY A 229 -11.75 -8.16 -9.70
C GLY A 229 -11.01 -6.83 -9.70
N GLY A 230 -11.70 -5.71 -9.95
CA GLY A 230 -11.31 -4.33 -9.67
C GLY A 230 -9.82 -4.03 -9.90
N ILE A 231 -9.42 -3.66 -11.11
CA ILE A 231 -8.08 -3.10 -11.33
C ILE A 231 -8.09 -1.66 -10.80
N PHE A 232 -7.63 -1.47 -9.56
CA PHE A 232 -7.28 -0.15 -9.06
C PHE A 232 -5.85 0.17 -9.53
N ALA A 233 -5.73 1.04 -10.52
CA ALA A 233 -4.43 1.54 -10.96
C ALA A 233 -3.98 2.66 -10.02
N ILE A 234 -3.06 2.34 -9.10
CA ILE A 234 -2.37 3.32 -8.27
C ILE A 234 -1.05 3.72 -8.94
N ARG A 235 -0.71 5.02 -8.93
CA ARG A 235 0.60 5.47 -9.44
C ARG A 235 1.70 4.75 -8.69
N ARG A 236 2.61 4.09 -9.42
CA ARG A 236 3.71 3.31 -8.83
C ARG A 236 4.53 4.11 -7.83
N HIS A 237 4.82 5.38 -8.12
CA HIS A 237 5.54 6.27 -7.20
C HIS A 237 4.81 6.42 -5.87
N TYR A 238 3.52 6.73 -5.95
CA TYR A 238 2.65 6.88 -4.77
C TYR A 238 2.45 5.58 -4.00
N PHE A 239 2.31 4.44 -4.69
CA PHE A 239 2.28 3.12 -4.04
C PHE A 239 3.58 2.79 -3.30
N ASN A 240 4.74 3.21 -3.85
CA ASN A 240 6.01 3.04 -3.17
C ASN A 240 6.14 3.95 -1.94
N GLU A 241 5.61 5.18 -1.99
CA GLU A 241 5.57 6.11 -0.84
C GLU A 241 4.74 5.59 0.33
N ILE A 242 3.69 4.81 0.07
CA ILE A 242 2.83 4.19 1.10
C ILE A 242 3.55 3.06 1.87
N GLY A 243 4.75 2.65 1.44
CA GLY A 243 5.60 1.70 2.18
C GLY A 243 5.71 0.32 1.53
N HIS A 244 6.02 0.27 0.23
CA HIS A 244 6.21 -1.00 -0.45
C HIS A 244 7.53 -1.70 -0.02
N LYS A 245 7.42 -2.90 0.57
CA LYS A 245 8.55 -3.80 0.82
C LYS A 245 8.97 -4.49 -0.48
N LYS A 246 10.22 -4.28 -0.91
CA LYS A 246 10.74 -4.76 -2.20
C LYS A 246 11.30 -6.18 -2.06
N GLN A 247 10.44 -7.20 -2.20
CA GLN A 247 10.89 -8.59 -2.12
C GLN A 247 11.74 -9.01 -3.33
N THR A 248 12.90 -9.62 -3.07
CA THR A 248 13.77 -10.24 -4.08
C THR A 248 13.89 -11.74 -3.78
N GLY A 249 13.09 -12.58 -4.44
CA GLY A 249 13.01 -14.02 -4.15
C GLY A 249 12.79 -14.90 -5.40
N LYS A 250 13.14 -16.20 -5.27
CA LYS A 250 13.34 -17.25 -6.30
C LYS A 250 12.44 -17.19 -7.54
N ALA A 251 13.08 -17.19 -8.72
CA ALA A 251 12.49 -16.82 -9.99
C ALA A 251 11.56 -17.87 -10.64
N SER A 252 11.94 -19.14 -10.80
CA SER A 252 11.30 -20.00 -11.82
C SER A 252 9.85 -20.42 -11.53
N THR A 253 9.56 -20.98 -10.35
CA THR A 253 8.20 -21.48 -10.01
C THR A 253 7.20 -20.33 -9.81
N LEU A 254 7.66 -19.22 -9.23
CA LEU A 254 6.84 -18.01 -9.04
C LEU A 254 6.50 -17.37 -10.40
N ILE A 255 7.45 -17.30 -11.32
CA ILE A 255 7.23 -16.80 -12.69
C ILE A 255 6.14 -17.61 -13.38
N ASN A 256 6.14 -18.94 -13.25
CA ASN A 256 5.10 -19.78 -13.86
C ASN A 256 3.73 -19.53 -13.26
N ALA A 257 3.60 -19.48 -11.93
CA ALA A 257 2.31 -19.21 -11.27
C ALA A 257 1.75 -17.83 -11.62
N VAL A 258 2.60 -16.80 -11.62
CA VAL A 258 2.22 -15.43 -12.01
C VAL A 258 1.79 -15.39 -13.47
N THR A 259 2.53 -16.05 -14.37
CA THR A 259 2.20 -16.11 -15.80
C THR A 259 0.87 -16.81 -16.04
N CYS A 260 0.61 -17.95 -15.39
CA CYS A 260 -0.68 -18.63 -15.48
C CYS A 260 -1.83 -17.75 -14.97
N ASN A 261 -1.65 -17.05 -13.85
CA ASN A 261 -2.67 -16.13 -13.32
C ASN A 261 -2.96 -14.98 -14.28
N TYR A 262 -1.92 -14.45 -14.91
CA TYR A 262 -2.07 -13.41 -15.93
C TYR A 262 -2.81 -13.94 -17.16
N LEU A 263 -2.48 -15.14 -17.64
CA LEU A 263 -3.17 -15.77 -18.76
C LEU A 263 -4.65 -16.05 -18.46
N ARG A 264 -4.99 -16.50 -17.25
CA ARG A 264 -6.40 -16.65 -16.83
C ARG A 264 -7.16 -15.33 -16.95
N LEU A 265 -6.55 -14.22 -16.52
CA LEU A 265 -7.15 -12.89 -16.65
C LEU A 265 -7.36 -12.53 -18.13
N VAL A 266 -6.32 -12.71 -18.96
CA VAL A 266 -6.39 -12.44 -20.41
C VAL A 266 -7.53 -13.23 -21.07
N HIS A 267 -7.61 -14.53 -20.81
CA HIS A 267 -8.63 -15.38 -21.43
C HIS A 267 -10.05 -15.10 -20.91
N VAL A 268 -10.21 -14.68 -19.66
CA VAL A 268 -11.53 -14.40 -19.07
C VAL A 268 -12.03 -13.00 -19.41
N TRP A 269 -11.16 -11.99 -19.52
CA TRP A 269 -11.56 -10.58 -19.51
C TRP A 269 -11.22 -9.76 -20.76
N LEU A 270 -10.25 -10.16 -21.59
CA LEU A 270 -9.78 -9.32 -22.71
C LEU A 270 -10.51 -9.56 -24.04
N ASP A 271 -11.54 -10.43 -24.07
CA ASP A 271 -12.36 -10.70 -25.27
C ASP A 271 -11.52 -10.90 -26.56
N GLU A 272 -11.81 -10.16 -27.63
CA GLU A 272 -11.06 -10.17 -28.89
C GLU A 272 -9.67 -9.49 -28.78
N TYR A 273 -9.47 -8.60 -27.82
CA TYR A 273 -8.23 -7.83 -27.64
C TYR A 273 -7.08 -8.71 -27.12
N LYS A 274 -7.36 -9.93 -26.63
CA LYS A 274 -6.31 -10.89 -26.27
C LYS A 274 -5.42 -11.26 -27.47
N GLU A 275 -5.90 -11.19 -28.70
CA GLU A 275 -5.07 -11.48 -29.88
C GLU A 275 -3.94 -10.45 -30.01
N GLN A 276 -4.22 -9.17 -29.80
CA GLN A 276 -3.21 -8.11 -29.78
C GLN A 276 -2.18 -8.34 -28.66
N PHE A 277 -2.65 -8.78 -27.50
CA PHE A 277 -1.78 -9.19 -26.40
C PHE A 277 -0.82 -10.32 -26.82
N PHE A 278 -1.32 -11.35 -27.50
CA PHE A 278 -0.50 -12.48 -27.95
C PHE A 278 0.44 -12.14 -29.12
N LEU A 279 0.11 -11.16 -29.97
CA LEU A 279 1.04 -10.67 -30.99
C LEU A 279 2.33 -10.10 -30.38
N GLN A 280 2.23 -9.44 -29.23
CA GLN A 280 3.40 -8.92 -28.51
C GLN A 280 4.12 -9.98 -27.67
N LYS A 281 3.43 -11.08 -27.33
CA LYS A 281 3.89 -12.11 -26.39
C LYS A 281 3.66 -13.51 -26.95
N LEU A 282 4.20 -13.78 -28.15
CA LEU A 282 3.97 -15.04 -28.89
C LEU A 282 4.24 -16.31 -28.04
N GLY A 283 5.28 -16.30 -27.21
CA GLY A 283 5.63 -17.44 -26.34
C GLY A 283 4.58 -17.79 -25.28
N LEU A 284 3.63 -16.89 -25.00
CA LEU A 284 2.56 -17.12 -24.04
C LEU A 284 1.28 -17.70 -24.67
N LYS A 285 1.15 -17.66 -26.01
CA LYS A 285 -0.08 -18.08 -26.72
C LYS A 285 -0.41 -19.56 -26.51
N TYR A 286 0.62 -20.40 -26.42
CA TYR A 286 0.48 -21.86 -26.31
C TYR A 286 0.72 -22.40 -24.90
N MET A 287 0.88 -21.51 -23.91
CA MET A 287 1.13 -21.90 -22.53
C MET A 287 -0.17 -22.36 -21.86
N THR A 288 -0.10 -23.44 -21.09
CA THR A 288 -1.26 -23.92 -20.33
C THR A 288 -1.49 -23.05 -19.09
N TYR A 289 -2.75 -22.73 -18.82
CA TYR A 289 -3.16 -21.88 -17.69
C TYR A 289 -4.24 -22.53 -16.81
N GLY A 290 -4.62 -23.78 -17.11
CA GLY A 290 -5.64 -24.54 -16.36
C GLY A 290 -7.08 -24.13 -16.69
N ASN A 291 -8.03 -24.67 -15.93
CA ASN A 291 -9.46 -24.47 -16.15
C ASN A 291 -9.93 -23.07 -15.73
N ILE A 292 -10.73 -22.41 -16.58
CA ILE A 292 -11.32 -21.09 -16.34
C ILE A 292 -12.86 -21.07 -16.46
N SER A 293 -13.50 -22.22 -16.69
CA SER A 293 -14.94 -22.30 -17.01
C SER A 293 -15.81 -21.60 -15.97
N GLU A 294 -15.57 -21.84 -14.68
CA GLU A 294 -16.31 -21.19 -13.58
C GLU A 294 -16.22 -19.66 -13.62
N ARG A 295 -15.06 -19.11 -14.00
CA ARG A 295 -14.86 -17.65 -14.10
C ARG A 295 -15.56 -17.06 -15.32
N VAL A 296 -15.57 -17.79 -16.43
CA VAL A 296 -16.32 -17.40 -17.63
C VAL A 296 -17.83 -17.44 -17.36
N GLU A 297 -18.31 -18.50 -16.68
CA GLU A 297 -19.71 -18.61 -16.27
C GLU A 297 -20.12 -17.53 -15.28
N LEU A 298 -19.27 -17.21 -14.31
CA LEU A 298 -19.51 -16.11 -13.38
C LEU A 298 -19.65 -14.78 -14.12
N ARG A 299 -18.74 -14.49 -15.06
CA ARG A 299 -18.80 -13.28 -15.90
C ARG A 299 -20.12 -13.18 -16.66
N LYS A 300 -20.60 -14.30 -17.21
CA LYS A 300 -21.90 -14.38 -17.91
C LYS A 300 -23.06 -14.16 -16.95
N ARG A 301 -23.07 -14.84 -15.80
CA ARG A 301 -24.12 -14.77 -14.78
C ARG A 301 -24.30 -13.35 -14.24
N LEU A 302 -23.20 -12.64 -14.02
CA LEU A 302 -23.20 -11.26 -13.54
C LEU A 302 -23.52 -10.22 -14.64
N GLY A 303 -23.73 -10.64 -15.89
CA GLY A 303 -24.01 -9.72 -16.99
C GLY A 303 -22.91 -8.69 -17.23
N CYS A 304 -21.64 -9.07 -17.01
CA CYS A 304 -20.51 -8.13 -17.13
C CYS A 304 -20.39 -7.59 -18.56
N ARG A 305 -19.98 -6.32 -18.67
CA ARG A 305 -19.74 -5.65 -19.96
C ARG A 305 -18.53 -6.25 -20.70
N SER A 306 -18.44 -5.95 -22.00
CA SER A 306 -17.29 -6.31 -22.83
C SER A 306 -16.06 -5.49 -22.47
N PHE A 307 -14.88 -5.99 -22.82
CA PHE A 307 -13.63 -5.26 -22.68
C PHE A 307 -13.62 -3.98 -23.52
N ARG A 308 -14.24 -4.01 -24.70
CA ARG A 308 -14.45 -2.81 -25.53
C ARG A 308 -15.17 -1.71 -24.77
N TRP A 309 -16.28 -2.04 -24.10
CA TRP A 309 -17.01 -1.07 -23.29
C TRP A 309 -16.12 -0.48 -22.18
N TYR A 310 -15.24 -1.28 -21.58
CA TYR A 310 -14.29 -0.81 -20.57
C TYR A 310 -13.30 0.21 -21.16
N LEU A 311 -12.74 -0.04 -22.35
CA LEU A 311 -11.87 0.92 -23.03
C LEU A 311 -12.62 2.21 -23.37
N ASP A 312 -13.83 2.09 -23.91
CA ASP A 312 -14.61 3.25 -24.35
C ASP A 312 -15.10 4.13 -23.18
N ASN A 313 -15.37 3.55 -22.00
CA ASN A 313 -16.09 4.24 -20.91
C ASN A 313 -15.27 4.41 -19.62
N VAL A 314 -14.30 3.55 -19.36
CA VAL A 314 -13.53 3.53 -18.10
C VAL A 314 -12.08 3.94 -18.31
N PHE A 315 -11.46 3.52 -19.42
CA PHE A 315 -10.07 3.87 -19.71
C PHE A 315 -9.85 4.32 -21.18
N PRO A 316 -10.53 5.39 -21.62
CA PRO A 316 -10.45 5.86 -23.01
C PRO A 316 -9.07 6.42 -23.39
N GLU A 317 -8.27 6.89 -22.41
CA GLU A 317 -6.94 7.43 -22.71
C GLU A 317 -5.96 6.35 -23.20
N LEU A 318 -6.25 5.06 -22.94
CA LEU A 318 -5.39 3.97 -23.40
C LEU A 318 -5.39 3.85 -24.93
N GLU A 319 -6.55 3.98 -25.59
CA GLU A 319 -6.64 3.94 -27.05
C GLU A 319 -6.01 5.19 -27.69
N ALA A 320 -6.18 6.37 -27.07
CA ALA A 320 -5.59 7.62 -27.54
C ALA A 320 -4.04 7.57 -27.62
N SER A 321 -3.41 6.74 -26.79
CA SER A 321 -1.95 6.56 -26.77
C SER A 321 -1.40 5.64 -27.89
N VAL A 322 -2.26 4.82 -28.50
CA VAL A 322 -1.87 3.86 -29.55
C VAL A 322 -2.01 4.48 -30.95
N GLY A 323 -2.92 5.43 -31.14
CA GLY A 323 -3.12 6.13 -32.42
C GLY A 323 -2.18 7.32 -32.69
N SER A 324 -1.31 7.66 -31.74
CA SER A 324 -0.41 8.82 -31.81
C SER A 324 1.08 8.46 -31.98
N SER A 325 1.38 7.24 -32.43
CA SER A 325 2.76 6.74 -32.63
C SER A 325 3.07 6.49 -34.10
#